data_AF-A0A6J1W9E4-F1
#
_entry.id   AF-A0A6J1W9E4-F1
#
_cell.length_a   1.000
_cell.length_b   1.000
_cell.length_c   1.000
_cell.angle_alpha   90.00
_cell.angle_beta   90.00
_cell.angle_gamma   90.00
#
_symmetry.space_group_name_H-M   'P 1'
#
loop_
_entity.id
_entity.type
_entity.pdbx_description
1 polymer ?
#
loop_
_entity_poly.entity_id
_entity_poly.type
_entity_poly.pdbx_seq_one_letter_code
_entity_poly.pdbx_strand_id
1 'polypeptide(L)'
;VFVFDVGGKTWKNYNWSLITTVATFGKYDPELMCYAHSKGCRVVLKGDISVKKIIDPAIRAAWINQQVDLAKVQYMDGINIDIEQEINPFSAEYYALTALVKETTDAFHQEIPGSQVKIE
;
A
#
# COMPACT_ATOMS: atom_id res chain seq x y z
N VAL A 1 12.10 10.42 -4.27
CA VAL A 1 11.44 10.88 -3.01
C VAL A 1 10.10 10.18 -2.88
N PHE A 2 9.78 9.69 -1.69
CA PHE A 2 8.49 9.08 -1.36
C PHE A 2 7.58 10.16 -0.77
N VAL A 3 6.35 10.30 -1.25
CA VAL A 3 5.41 11.32 -0.79
C VAL A 3 4.05 10.71 -0.46
N PHE A 4 3.32 11.33 0.47
CA PHE A 4 1.97 10.96 0.85
C PHE A 4 0.97 11.94 0.25
N ASP A 5 0.04 11.44 -0.56
CA ASP A 5 -1.07 12.22 -1.10
C ASP A 5 -2.33 11.94 -0.27
N VAL A 6 -2.84 12.97 0.39
CA VAL A 6 -4.06 12.90 1.22
C VAL A 6 -5.33 13.27 0.42
N GLY A 7 -5.24 13.32 -0.91
CA GLY A 7 -6.32 13.67 -1.82
C GLY A 7 -6.41 15.15 -2.17
N GLY A 8 -7.38 15.47 -3.03
CA GLY A 8 -7.56 16.81 -3.59
C GLY A 8 -6.73 16.99 -4.87
N LYS A 9 -6.25 18.22 -5.12
CA LYS A 9 -5.52 18.58 -6.35
C LYS A 9 -4.15 19.22 -6.09
N THR A 10 -3.66 19.15 -4.85
CA THR A 10 -2.35 19.71 -4.46
C THR A 10 -1.19 19.01 -5.17
N TRP A 11 -1.36 17.75 -5.55
CA TRP A 11 -0.41 16.97 -6.35
C TRP A 11 0.00 17.65 -7.67
N LYS A 12 -0.84 18.53 -8.21
CA LYS A 12 -0.52 19.32 -9.41
C LYS A 12 0.65 20.29 -9.20
N ASN A 13 0.92 20.66 -7.95
CA ASN A 13 1.99 21.58 -7.57
C ASN A 13 3.26 20.85 -7.09
N TYR A 14 3.26 19.52 -7.08
CA TYR A 14 4.44 18.77 -6.66
C TYR A 14 5.61 18.95 -7.62
N ASN A 15 6.82 18.88 -7.10
CA ASN A 15 8.01 18.80 -7.94
C ASN A 15 8.25 17.34 -8.40
N TRP A 16 7.62 16.99 -9.52
CA TRP A 16 7.66 15.65 -10.10
C TRP A 16 9.05 15.18 -10.56
N SER A 17 10.03 16.07 -10.68
CA SER A 17 11.42 15.66 -10.98
C SER A 17 12.11 14.94 -9.81
N LEU A 18 11.60 15.09 -8.59
CA LEU A 18 12.18 14.51 -7.37
C LEU A 18 11.40 13.28 -6.88
N ILE A 19 10.13 13.17 -7.25
CA ILE A 19 9.23 12.12 -6.77
C ILE A 19 9.58 10.81 -7.47
N THR A 20 9.58 9.73 -6.69
CA THR A 20 9.77 8.37 -7.18
C THR A 20 8.57 7.50 -6.87
N THR A 21 7.85 7.79 -5.77
CA THR A 21 6.65 7.06 -5.37
C THR A 21 5.67 8.00 -4.67
N VAL A 22 4.39 7.83 -4.97
CA VAL A 22 3.26 8.48 -4.28
C VAL A 22 2.46 7.41 -3.55
N ALA A 23 2.32 7.51 -2.22
CA ALA A 23 1.37 6.71 -1.46
C ALA A 23 0.05 7.46 -1.33
N THR A 24 -1.05 6.89 -1.81
CA THR A 24 -2.36 7.57 -1.86
C THR A 24 -3.21 7.21 -0.65
N PHE A 25 -3.43 8.18 0.23
CA PHE A 25 -4.26 8.11 1.43
C PHE A 25 -5.65 8.75 1.20
N GLY A 26 -5.76 9.59 0.17
CA GLY A 26 -7.02 10.18 -0.28
C GLY A 26 -7.89 9.23 -1.10
N LYS A 27 -9.02 9.75 -1.60
CA LYS A 27 -9.83 9.04 -2.59
C LYS A 27 -9.02 8.81 -3.87
N TYR A 28 -9.21 7.66 -4.51
CA TYR A 28 -8.60 7.36 -5.80
C TYR A 28 -8.87 8.47 -6.82
N ASP A 29 -7.80 9.05 -7.36
CA ASP A 29 -7.83 10.07 -8.40
C ASP A 29 -7.15 9.50 -9.66
N PRO A 30 -7.91 9.11 -10.70
CA PRO A 30 -7.34 8.54 -11.92
C PRO A 30 -6.47 9.56 -12.68
N GLU A 31 -6.69 10.87 -12.51
CA GLU A 31 -5.85 11.90 -13.12
C GLU A 31 -4.46 11.91 -12.48
N LEU A 32 -4.39 11.80 -11.15
CA LEU A 32 -3.13 11.67 -10.41
C LEU A 32 -2.38 10.41 -10.83
N MET A 33 -3.09 9.27 -10.90
CA MET A 33 -2.51 7.99 -11.32
C MET A 33 -1.82 8.10 -12.69
N CYS A 34 -2.56 8.52 -13.71
CA CYS A 34 -2.03 8.67 -15.07
C CYS A 34 -0.89 9.69 -15.13
N TYR A 35 -1.01 10.81 -14.40
CA TYR A 35 0.03 11.83 -14.42
C TYR A 35 1.32 11.35 -13.76
N ALA A 36 1.25 10.68 -12.61
CA ALA A 36 2.41 10.11 -11.93
C ALA A 36 3.13 9.09 -12.83
N HIS A 37 2.38 8.19 -13.47
CA HIS A 37 2.94 7.23 -14.44
C HIS A 37 3.57 7.92 -15.64
N SER A 38 2.97 9.00 -16.16
CA SER A 38 3.58 9.80 -17.25
C SER A 38 4.93 10.44 -16.87
N LYS A 39 5.21 10.57 -15.58
CA LYS A 39 6.47 11.06 -15.02
C LYS A 39 7.41 9.92 -14.60
N GLY A 40 7.05 8.67 -14.85
CA GLY A 40 7.84 7.50 -14.43
C GLY A 40 7.82 7.25 -12.92
N CYS A 41 6.88 7.86 -12.19
CA CYS A 41 6.70 7.64 -10.76
C CYS A 41 5.81 6.42 -10.52
N ARG A 42 6.03 5.72 -9.40
CA ARG A 42 5.12 4.68 -8.91
C ARG A 42 4.02 5.26 -8.05
N VAL A 43 2.87 4.59 -7.98
CA VAL A 43 1.75 4.94 -7.10
C VAL A 43 1.33 3.71 -6.31
N VAL A 44 1.28 3.81 -4.98
CA VAL A 44 0.98 2.68 -4.09
C VAL A 44 -0.26 2.95 -3.24
N LEU A 45 -1.02 1.89 -2.97
CA LEU A 45 -2.17 1.93 -2.07
C LEU A 45 -1.74 2.23 -0.63
N LYS A 46 -2.63 2.84 0.15
CA LYS A 46 -2.59 2.73 1.61
C LYS A 46 -3.20 1.38 2.01
N GLY A 47 -2.48 0.60 2.80
CA GLY A 47 -3.00 -0.57 3.50
C GLY A 47 -3.12 -0.33 5.00
N ASP A 48 -4.30 -0.50 5.57
CA ASP A 48 -4.52 -0.47 7.02
C ASP A 48 -5.53 -1.54 7.42
N ILE A 49 -5.25 -2.23 8.52
CA ILE A 49 -6.09 -3.26 9.12
C ILE A 49 -5.77 -3.39 10.61
N SER A 50 -6.78 -3.73 11.42
CA SER A 50 -6.58 -3.95 12.86
C SER A 50 -5.63 -5.12 13.14
N VAL A 51 -4.63 -4.88 14.00
CA VAL A 51 -3.64 -5.90 14.40
C VAL A 51 -4.29 -7.11 15.10
N LYS A 52 -5.43 -6.90 15.75
CA LYS A 52 -6.21 -7.97 16.39
C LYS A 52 -6.89 -8.88 15.37
N LYS A 53 -7.27 -8.33 14.20
CA LYS A 53 -7.95 -9.08 13.14
C LYS A 53 -6.99 -9.97 12.36
N ILE A 54 -5.77 -9.49 12.12
CA ILE A 54 -4.77 -10.22 11.32
C ILE A 54 -4.18 -11.44 12.02
N ILE A 55 -4.47 -11.64 13.31
CA ILE A 55 -4.14 -12.89 14.02
C ILE A 55 -4.82 -14.07 13.33
N ASP A 56 -6.05 -13.90 12.84
CA ASP A 56 -6.75 -14.90 12.06
C ASP A 56 -6.19 -14.95 10.61
N PRO A 57 -5.57 -16.06 10.20
CA PRO A 57 -5.03 -16.21 8.85
C PRO A 57 -6.06 -16.06 7.74
N ALA A 58 -7.32 -16.44 7.98
CA ALA A 58 -8.37 -16.32 6.97
C ALA A 58 -8.75 -14.86 6.73
N ILE A 59 -8.84 -14.06 7.81
CA ILE A 59 -9.08 -12.60 7.69
C ILE A 59 -7.91 -11.93 6.97
N ARG A 60 -6.68 -12.32 7.31
CA ARG A 60 -5.47 -11.81 6.69
C ARG A 60 -5.44 -12.11 5.19
N ALA A 61 -5.65 -13.36 4.79
CA ALA A 61 -5.70 -13.76 3.39
C ALA A 61 -6.82 -13.04 2.60
N ALA A 62 -8.01 -12.91 3.20
CA ALA A 62 -9.12 -12.20 2.58
C ALA A 62 -8.80 -10.72 2.34
N TRP A 63 -8.18 -10.05 3.33
CA TRP A 63 -7.75 -8.66 3.19
C TRP A 63 -6.67 -8.50 2.12
N ILE A 64 -5.66 -9.39 2.09
CA ILE A 64 -4.59 -9.36 1.07
C ILE A 64 -5.19 -9.48 -0.33
N ASN A 65 -6.09 -10.44 -0.56
CA ASN A 65 -6.74 -10.62 -1.86
C ASN A 65 -7.52 -9.37 -2.27
N GLN A 66 -8.25 -8.76 -1.33
CA GLN A 66 -8.96 -7.50 -1.58
C GLN A 66 -8.00 -6.37 -1.98
N GLN A 67 -6.83 -6.26 -1.35
CA GLN A 67 -5.84 -5.23 -1.71
C GLN A 67 -5.20 -5.49 -3.07
N VAL A 68 -4.89 -6.74 -3.41
CA VAL A 68 -4.38 -7.11 -4.73
C VAL A 68 -5.40 -6.81 -5.82
N ASP A 69 -6.65 -7.18 -5.63
CA ASP A 69 -7.73 -6.91 -6.59
C ASP A 69 -7.93 -5.40 -6.77
N LEU A 70 -7.93 -4.64 -5.67
CA LEU A 70 -8.04 -3.18 -5.72
C LEU A 70 -6.85 -2.56 -6.47
N ALA A 71 -5.63 -3.02 -6.19
CA ALA A 71 -4.42 -2.55 -6.87
C ALA A 71 -4.48 -2.80 -8.37
N LYS A 72 -4.92 -4.00 -8.79
CA LYS A 72 -5.09 -4.35 -10.21
C LYS A 72 -6.14 -3.49 -10.89
N VAL A 73 -7.30 -3.28 -10.26
CA VAL A 73 -8.39 -2.45 -10.80
C VAL A 73 -7.97 -0.98 -10.93
N GLN A 74 -7.16 -0.48 -9.99
CA GLN A 74 -6.75 0.91 -9.95
C GLN A 74 -5.40 1.19 -10.62
N TYR A 75 -4.74 0.17 -11.18
CA TYR A 75 -3.40 0.24 -11.79
C TYR A 75 -2.31 0.69 -10.81
N MET A 76 -2.40 0.27 -9.56
CA MET A 76 -1.44 0.59 -8.52
C MET A 76 -0.18 -0.25 -8.66
N ASP A 77 0.97 0.34 -8.36
CA ASP A 77 2.28 -0.28 -8.40
C ASP A 77 2.65 -0.98 -7.08
N GLY A 78 1.71 -1.16 -6.16
CA GLY A 78 1.94 -1.83 -4.88
C GLY A 78 1.15 -1.25 -3.72
N ILE A 79 1.66 -1.43 -2.50
CA ILE A 79 0.99 -1.07 -1.25
C ILE A 79 1.97 -0.60 -0.17
N ASN A 80 1.57 0.42 0.58
CA ASN A 80 2.19 0.93 1.79
C ASN A 80 1.32 0.54 2.99
N ILE A 81 1.77 -0.45 3.76
CA ILE A 81 1.11 -0.90 5.00
C ILE A 81 1.42 0.12 6.09
N ASP A 82 0.38 0.83 6.54
CA ASP A 82 0.41 1.94 7.47
C ASP A 82 -0.38 1.55 8.74
N ILE A 83 0.27 0.78 9.61
CA ILE A 83 -0.35 0.26 10.85
C ILE A 83 0.36 0.87 12.05
N GLU A 84 -0.26 1.88 12.64
CA GLU A 84 0.28 2.63 13.80
C GLU A 84 -0.22 2.10 15.16
N GLN A 85 -0.81 0.90 15.19
CA GLN A 85 -1.33 0.29 16.42
C GLN A 85 -0.17 -0.23 17.30
N GLU A 86 -0.23 0.05 18.60
CA GLU A 86 0.74 -0.47 19.55
C GLU A 86 0.68 -2.01 19.61
N ILE A 87 1.86 -2.64 19.49
CA ILE A 87 2.02 -4.09 19.56
C ILE A 87 3.07 -4.41 20.61
N ASN A 88 2.71 -5.29 21.55
CA ASN A 88 3.66 -5.81 22.52
C ASN A 88 4.65 -6.75 21.82
N PRO A 89 5.96 -6.63 22.09
CA PRO A 89 6.95 -7.58 21.58
C PRO A 89 6.57 -9.03 21.91
N PHE A 90 6.74 -9.92 20.92
CA PHE A 90 6.44 -11.35 21.03
C PHE A 90 4.97 -11.72 21.28
N SER A 91 4.02 -10.79 21.13
CA SER A 91 2.59 -11.11 21.18
C SER A 91 2.12 -11.84 19.90
N ALA A 92 0.88 -12.33 19.90
CA ALA A 92 0.30 -12.93 18.69
C ALA A 92 0.23 -11.91 17.53
N GLU A 93 -0.11 -10.66 17.84
CA GLU A 93 -0.14 -9.54 16.89
C GLU A 93 1.25 -9.26 16.29
N TYR A 94 2.32 -9.37 17.07
CA TYR A 94 3.70 -9.16 16.61
C TYR A 94 4.08 -10.14 15.49
N TYR A 95 3.81 -11.43 15.71
CA TYR A 95 4.05 -12.46 14.70
C TYR A 95 3.05 -12.36 13.54
N ALA A 96 1.80 -12.00 13.82
CA ALA A 96 0.79 -11.81 12.78
C ALA A 96 1.10 -10.65 11.85
N LEU A 97 1.68 -9.55 12.34
CA LEU A 97 2.14 -8.43 11.51
C LEU A 97 3.28 -8.85 10.59
N THR A 98 4.23 -9.63 11.12
CA THR A 98 5.32 -10.19 10.30
C THR A 98 4.77 -11.10 9.19
N ALA A 99 3.80 -11.96 9.53
CA ALA A 99 3.12 -12.80 8.56
C ALA A 99 2.35 -11.97 7.51
N LEU A 100 1.64 -10.91 7.94
CA LEU A 100 0.93 -9.99 7.04
C LEU A 100 1.87 -9.38 6.01
N VAL A 101 3.00 -8.80 6.44
CA VAL A 101 3.96 -8.19 5.52
C VAL A 101 4.49 -9.22 4.53
N LYS A 102 4.87 -10.40 5.01
CA LYS A 102 5.40 -11.47 4.15
C LYS A 102 4.37 -11.92 3.13
N GLU A 103 3.18 -12.30 3.57
CA GLU A 103 2.12 -12.84 2.70
C GLU A 103 1.62 -11.78 1.70
N THR A 104 1.52 -10.51 2.13
CA THR A 104 1.20 -9.40 1.23
C THR A 104 2.29 -9.23 0.18
N THR A 105 3.57 -9.30 0.58
CA THR A 105 4.71 -9.19 -0.35
C THR A 105 4.70 -10.31 -1.38
N ASP A 106 4.50 -11.56 -0.94
CA ASP A 106 4.43 -12.71 -1.85
C ASP A 106 3.28 -12.56 -2.85
N ALA A 107 2.08 -12.22 -2.37
CA ALA A 107 0.89 -12.09 -3.21
C ALA A 107 1.00 -10.94 -4.22
N PHE A 108 1.47 -9.76 -3.79
CA PHE A 108 1.65 -8.61 -4.68
C PHE A 108 2.72 -8.89 -5.74
N HIS A 109 3.87 -9.46 -5.39
CA HIS A 109 4.90 -9.78 -6.39
C HIS A 109 4.46 -10.86 -7.38
N GLN A 110 3.64 -11.83 -6.94
CA GLN A 110 3.07 -12.85 -7.82
C GLN A 110 2.09 -12.24 -8.83
N GLU A 111 1.16 -11.42 -8.36
CA GLU A 111 0.03 -10.93 -9.17
C GLU A 111 0.33 -9.62 -9.92
N ILE A 112 1.28 -8.83 -9.43
CA ILE A 112 1.70 -7.54 -9.99
C ILE A 112 3.23 -7.53 -10.06
N PRO A 113 3.84 -8.10 -11.11
CA PRO A 113 5.29 -8.17 -11.23
C PRO A 113 5.96 -6.80 -11.12
N GLY A 114 6.94 -6.68 -10.22
CA GLY A 114 7.63 -5.42 -9.95
C GLY A 114 6.92 -4.49 -8.96
N SER A 115 5.85 -4.97 -8.31
CA SER A 115 5.15 -4.21 -7.27
C SER A 115 6.07 -3.81 -6.11
N GLN A 116 5.79 -2.65 -5.51
CA GLN A 116 6.48 -2.14 -4.34
C GLN A 116 5.63 -2.37 -3.08
N VAL A 117 6.12 -3.19 -2.14
CA VAL A 117 5.50 -3.39 -0.83
C VAL A 117 6.37 -2.76 0.24
N LYS A 118 5.76 -1.94 1.10
CA LYS A 118 6.42 -1.27 2.23
C LYS A 118 5.56 -1.37 3.49
N ILE A 119 6.22 -1.33 4.64
CA ILE A 119 5.61 -1.12 5.95
C ILE A 119 6.25 0.11 6.58
N GLU A 120 5.45 0.90 7.29
CA GLU A 120 5.86 2.04 8.10
C GLU A 120 5.40 1.86 9.55
#